data_AF-A0A519MWR3-F1
#
_entry.id   AF-A0A519MWR3-F1
#
_cell.length_a   1.000
_cell.length_b   1.000
_cell.length_c   1.000
_cell.angle_alpha   90.00
_cell.angle_beta   90.00
_cell.angle_gamma   90.00
#
_symmetry.space_group_name_H-M   'P 1'
#
loop_
_entity.id
_entity.type
_entity.pdbx_description
1 polymer ?
#
loop_
_entity_poly.entity_id
_entity_poly.type
_entity_poly.pdbx_seq_one_letter_code
_entity_poly.pdbx_strand_id
1 'polypeptide(L)'
;MTDLQKVVVFREMIRRDLPPILIECGYHKIYDNLDDSDENAQHIFKLVFSGKNIIEISNSDWRDFVEFFDVYLDGVEVASVNILEYPNLEMAFGSLKKILDEVIAYPKHS
;
A
#
# COMPACT_ATOMS: atom_id res chain seq x y z
N MET A 1 -13.12 -13.01 12.26
CA MET A 1 -12.02 -12.83 11.30
C MET A 1 -10.75 -12.66 12.10
N THR A 2 -9.74 -13.50 11.88
CA THR A 2 -8.43 -13.35 12.53
C THR A 2 -7.69 -12.14 11.96
N ASP A 3 -6.66 -11.65 12.66
CA ASP A 3 -5.89 -10.51 12.15
C ASP A 3 -5.16 -10.85 10.86
N LEU A 4 -4.66 -12.08 10.71
CA LEU A 4 -4.11 -12.57 9.44
C LEU A 4 -5.16 -12.55 8.31
N GLN A 5 -6.41 -12.93 8.57
CA GLN A 5 -7.48 -12.85 7.57
C GLN A 5 -7.78 -11.40 7.19
N LYS A 6 -7.76 -10.46 8.15
CA LYS A 6 -7.93 -9.03 7.88
C LYS A 6 -6.83 -8.51 6.97
N VAL A 7 -5.57 -8.87 7.24
CA VAL A 7 -4.41 -8.50 6.42
C VAL A 7 -4.56 -9.00 4.98
N VAL A 8 -4.93 -10.26 4.80
CA VAL A 8 -5.16 -10.84 3.45
C VAL A 8 -6.27 -10.09 2.72
N VAL A 9 -7.41 -9.86 3.38
CA VAL A 9 -8.53 -9.11 2.77
C VAL A 9 -8.12 -7.69 2.40
N PHE A 10 -7.34 -7.03 3.25
CA PHE A 10 -6.88 -5.67 3.00
C PHE A 10 -5.93 -5.58 1.80
N ARG A 11 -5.00 -6.54 1.66
CA ARG A 11 -4.13 -6.65 0.46
C ARG A 11 -4.94 -6.75 -0.83
N GLU A 12 -6.00 -7.58 -0.82
CA GLU A 12 -6.89 -7.73 -1.97
C GLU A 12 -7.71 -6.46 -2.25
N MET A 13 -8.15 -5.74 -1.21
CA MET A 13 -8.79 -4.44 -1.38
C MET A 13 -7.85 -3.44 -2.05
N ILE A 14 -6.59 -3.35 -1.59
CA ILE A 14 -5.60 -2.47 -2.22
C ILE A 14 -5.41 -2.85 -3.69
N ARG A 15 -5.16 -4.13 -4.01
CA ARG A 15 -4.96 -4.57 -5.40
C ARG A 15 -6.14 -4.32 -6.31
N ARG A 16 -7.36 -4.51 -5.81
CA ARG A 16 -8.57 -4.38 -6.63
C ARG A 16 -8.95 -2.90 -6.82
N ASP A 17 -8.93 -2.14 -5.73
CA ASP A 17 -9.63 -0.86 -5.68
C ASP A 17 -8.69 0.35 -5.79
N LEU A 18 -7.37 0.18 -5.55
CA LEU A 18 -6.42 1.28 -5.63
C LEU A 18 -5.88 1.57 -7.04
N PRO A 19 -5.51 0.58 -7.88
CA PRO A 19 -4.96 0.86 -9.20
C PRO A 19 -5.84 1.77 -10.07
N PRO A 20 -7.18 1.60 -10.15
CA PRO A 20 -8.01 2.48 -10.96
C PRO A 20 -7.88 3.96 -10.55
N ILE A 21 -7.82 4.25 -9.25
CA ILE A 21 -7.69 5.61 -8.70
C ILE A 21 -6.35 6.23 -9.10
N LEU A 22 -5.27 5.48 -8.94
CA LEU A 22 -3.92 5.95 -9.29
C LEU A 22 -3.77 6.12 -10.81
N ILE A 23 -4.39 5.25 -11.62
CA ILE A 23 -4.42 5.36 -13.08
C ILE A 23 -5.15 6.61 -13.54
N GLU A 24 -6.29 6.95 -12.93
CA GLU A 24 -7.01 8.21 -13.20
C GLU A 24 -6.15 9.44 -12.87
N CYS A 25 -5.20 9.30 -11.94
CA CYS A 25 -4.23 10.33 -11.56
C CYS A 25 -2.95 10.30 -12.42
N GLY A 26 -2.88 9.47 -13.47
CA GLY A 26 -1.76 9.40 -14.41
C GLY A 26 -0.60 8.50 -13.97
N TYR A 27 -0.79 7.67 -12.94
CA TYR A 27 0.18 6.65 -12.55
C TYR A 27 -0.07 5.34 -13.29
N HIS A 28 0.95 4.50 -13.41
CA HIS A 28 0.87 3.16 -13.98
C HIS A 28 1.53 2.16 -13.03
N LYS A 29 0.91 0.99 -12.86
CA LYS A 29 1.48 -0.10 -12.04
C LYS A 29 2.75 -0.61 -12.73
N ILE A 30 3.88 -0.62 -12.02
CA ILE A 30 5.17 -1.11 -12.52
C ILE A 30 5.65 -2.37 -11.79
N TYR A 31 5.09 -2.68 -10.62
CA TYR A 31 5.45 -3.86 -9.83
C TYR A 31 4.28 -4.34 -8.98
N ASP A 32 4.13 -5.66 -8.86
CA ASP A 32 3.23 -6.35 -7.95
C ASP A 32 3.88 -7.68 -7.55
N ASN A 33 4.13 -7.87 -6.26
CA ASN A 33 4.84 -9.06 -5.79
C ASN A 33 4.03 -10.37 -5.90
N LEU A 34 2.75 -10.34 -6.28
CA LEU A 34 2.03 -11.56 -6.67
C LEU A 34 2.42 -12.09 -8.05
N ASP A 35 2.96 -11.22 -8.92
CA ASP A 35 3.41 -11.60 -10.25
C ASP A 35 4.82 -12.26 -10.21
N ASP A 36 5.55 -12.10 -9.10
CA ASP A 36 6.83 -12.75 -8.82
C ASP A 36 6.64 -14.02 -7.99
N SER A 37 6.95 -15.18 -8.58
CA SER A 37 6.99 -16.48 -7.89
C SER A 37 8.21 -16.65 -6.98
N ASP A 38 8.81 -15.57 -6.48
CA ASP A 38 10.12 -15.60 -5.84
C ASP A 38 10.00 -15.92 -4.35
N GLU A 39 10.45 -17.11 -3.97
CA GLU A 39 10.52 -17.62 -2.59
C GLU A 39 11.43 -16.76 -1.67
N ASN A 40 12.10 -15.72 -2.22
CA ASN A 40 12.99 -14.80 -1.50
C ASN A 40 12.44 -13.38 -1.29
N ALA A 41 11.18 -13.09 -1.63
CA ALA A 41 10.63 -11.75 -1.46
C ALA A 41 10.58 -11.37 0.04
N GLN A 42 11.42 -10.40 0.47
CA GLN A 42 11.44 -9.87 1.84
C GLN A 42 10.12 -9.18 2.25
N HIS A 43 9.19 -8.97 1.30
CA HIS A 43 7.88 -8.35 1.51
C HIS A 43 6.77 -9.37 1.22
N ILE A 44 5.84 -9.52 2.16
CA ILE A 44 4.63 -10.35 1.94
C ILE A 44 3.71 -9.67 0.93
N PHE A 45 3.73 -8.34 0.89
CA PHE A 45 2.97 -7.54 -0.05
C PHE A 45 3.80 -6.33 -0.50
N LYS A 46 3.81 -6.08 -1.81
CA LYS A 46 4.38 -4.87 -2.39
C LYS A 46 3.71 -4.55 -3.72
N LEU A 47 3.24 -3.31 -3.84
CA LEU A 47 2.75 -2.71 -5.07
C LEU A 47 3.53 -1.43 -5.34
N VAL A 48 3.96 -1.22 -6.58
CA VAL A 48 4.66 0.01 -6.98
C VAL A 48 4.02 0.60 -8.23
N PHE A 49 3.82 1.92 -8.18
CA PHE A 49 3.28 2.73 -9.26
C PHE A 49 4.28 3.82 -9.63
N SER A 50 4.40 4.10 -10.92
CA SER A 50 5.22 5.18 -11.45
C SER A 50 4.34 6.19 -12.17
N GLY A 51 4.70 7.47 -12.11
CA GLY A 51 3.96 8.56 -12.73
C GLY A 51 4.79 9.82 -12.63
N LYS A 52 4.25 10.83 -11.94
CA LYS A 52 5.03 12.01 -11.56
C LYS A 52 6.17 11.67 -10.58
N ASN A 53 5.86 10.79 -9.62
CA ASN A 53 6.76 10.24 -8.61
C ASN A 53 6.61 8.70 -8.59
N ILE A 54 7.41 8.02 -7.79
CA ILE A 54 7.22 6.60 -7.49
C ILE A 54 6.44 6.47 -6.18
N ILE A 55 5.29 5.79 -6.24
CA ILE A 55 4.51 5.41 -5.05
C ILE A 55 4.71 3.92 -4.82
N GLU A 56 5.18 3.57 -3.64
CA GLU A 56 5.26 2.18 -3.18
C GLU A 56 4.33 1.99 -1.98
N ILE A 57 3.62 0.87 -1.98
CA ILE A 57 2.82 0.42 -0.83
C ILE A 57 3.29 -0.98 -0.50
N SER A 58 3.75 -1.19 0.71
CA SER A 58 4.30 -2.47 1.12
C SER A 58 3.85 -2.86 2.52
N ASN A 59 3.89 -4.16 2.78
CA ASN A 59 3.68 -4.76 4.08
C ASN A 59 4.70 -5.89 4.24
N SER A 60 5.58 -5.74 5.23
CA SER A 60 6.78 -6.57 5.41
C SER A 60 6.56 -7.71 6.39
N ASP A 61 7.26 -8.84 6.19
CA ASP A 61 7.21 -10.01 7.08
C ASP A 61 8.13 -9.85 8.30
N TRP A 62 7.96 -8.75 9.03
CA TRP A 62 8.55 -8.70 10.36
C TRP A 62 7.56 -9.39 11.29
N ARG A 63 8.03 -10.47 11.93
CA ARG A 63 7.27 -11.53 12.61
C ARG A 63 6.12 -11.10 13.55
N ASP A 64 5.97 -9.82 13.85
CA ASP A 64 4.98 -9.24 14.76
C ASP A 64 4.21 -8.02 14.22
N PHE A 65 4.37 -7.60 12.95
CA PHE A 65 3.79 -6.33 12.43
C PHE A 65 3.14 -6.45 11.04
N VAL A 66 2.55 -7.60 10.73
CA VAL A 66 1.92 -7.86 9.42
C VAL A 66 0.67 -7.01 9.14
N GLU A 67 0.20 -6.26 10.12
CA GLU A 67 -0.94 -5.33 10.04
C GLU A 67 -0.60 -3.91 9.57
N PHE A 68 0.69 -3.58 9.46
CA PHE A 68 1.16 -2.26 9.02
C PHE A 68 1.34 -2.20 7.50
N PHE A 69 0.71 -1.22 6.87
CA PHE A 69 0.84 -0.93 5.45
C PHE A 69 1.52 0.41 5.27
N ASP A 70 2.76 0.35 4.82
CA ASP A 70 3.63 1.50 4.69
C ASP A 70 3.51 2.08 3.27
N VAL A 71 3.50 3.41 3.19
CA VAL A 71 3.44 4.17 1.95
C VAL A 71 4.75 4.91 1.78
N TYR A 72 5.41 4.69 0.66
CA TYR A 72 6.66 5.33 0.28
C TYR A 72 6.44 6.22 -0.94
N LEU A 73 7.06 7.40 -0.93
CA LEU A 73 7.16 8.29 -2.07
C LEU A 73 8.64 8.46 -2.42
N ASP A 74 9.01 8.10 -3.65
CA ASP A 74 10.40 8.19 -4.15
C ASP A 74 11.40 7.49 -3.21
N GLY A 75 10.98 6.38 -2.60
CA GLY A 75 11.78 5.58 -1.66
C GLY A 75 11.81 6.08 -0.22
N VAL A 76 11.12 7.17 0.11
CA VAL A 76 11.01 7.69 1.47
C VAL A 76 9.65 7.31 2.05
N GLU A 77 9.63 6.69 3.23
CA GLU A 77 8.38 6.40 3.94
C GLU A 77 7.70 7.72 4.33
N VAL A 78 6.44 7.90 3.90
CA VAL A 78 5.66 9.11 4.16
C VAL A 78 4.50 8.87 5.12
N ALA A 79 4.05 7.61 5.25
CA ALA A 79 2.98 7.22 6.16
C ALA A 79 2.96 5.71 6.39
N SER A 80 2.32 5.29 7.48
CA SER A 80 2.02 3.89 7.77
C SER A 80 0.58 3.75 8.29
N VAL A 81 -0.11 2.70 7.87
CA VAL A 81 -1.50 2.39 8.26
C VAL A 81 -1.52 1.06 9.00
N ASN A 82 -1.76 1.10 10.31
CA ASN A 82 -2.07 -0.09 11.10
C ASN A 82 -3.56 -0.44 10.98
N ILE A 83 -3.90 -1.52 10.28
CA ILE A 83 -5.31 -1.87 10.04
C ILE A 83 -6.08 -2.29 11.30
N LEU A 84 -5.38 -2.65 12.39
CA LEU A 84 -6.00 -3.08 13.64
C LEU A 84 -6.46 -1.90 14.52
N GLU A 85 -6.00 -0.69 14.22
CA GLU A 85 -6.43 0.53 14.92
C GLU A 85 -7.79 1.05 14.42
N TYR A 86 -8.30 0.50 13.32
CA TYR A 86 -9.57 0.92 12.72
C TYR A 86 -10.72 -0.03 13.10
N PRO A 87 -11.95 0.48 13.24
CA PRO A 87 -13.13 -0.35 13.52
C PRO A 87 -13.42 -1.40 12.45
N ASN A 88 -13.04 -1.13 11.20
CA ASN A 88 -13.20 -2.02 10.05
C ASN A 88 -12.18 -1.68 8.94
N LEU A 89 -12.07 -2.56 7.96
CA LEU A 89 -11.10 -2.45 6.86
C LEU A 89 -11.44 -1.32 5.90
N GLU A 90 -12.72 -0.99 5.73
CA GLU A 90 -13.17 0.10 4.88
C GLU A 90 -12.67 1.46 5.40
N MET A 91 -12.65 1.65 6.73
CA MET A 91 -12.10 2.86 7.36
C MET A 91 -10.59 2.92 7.21
N ALA A 92 -9.88 1.80 7.42
CA ALA A 92 -8.44 1.74 7.18
C ALA A 92 -8.09 2.06 5.72
N PHE A 93 -8.89 1.54 4.77
CA PHE A 93 -8.70 1.78 3.34
C PHE A 93 -9.01 3.23 2.96
N GLY A 94 -10.03 3.83 3.55
CA GLY A 94 -10.31 5.26 3.40
C GLY A 94 -9.16 6.13 3.90
N SER A 95 -8.52 5.76 5.00
CA SER A 95 -7.33 6.44 5.52
C SER A 95 -6.15 6.36 4.53
N LEU A 96 -5.90 5.16 3.98
CA LEU A 96 -4.88 4.95 2.96
C LEU A 96 -5.13 5.82 1.71
N LYS A 97 -6.37 5.89 1.22
CA LYS A 97 -6.73 6.76 0.07
C LYS A 97 -6.44 8.23 0.36
N LYS A 98 -6.82 8.70 1.55
CA LYS A 98 -6.61 10.09 1.95
C LYS A 98 -5.11 10.43 1.99
N ILE A 99 -4.27 9.53 2.51
CA ILE A 99 -2.82 9.68 2.51
C ILE A 99 -2.31 9.82 1.07
N LEU A 100 -2.76 8.96 0.16
CA LEU A 100 -2.33 9.00 -1.24
C LEU A 100 -2.79 10.27 -1.95
N ASP A 101 -4.00 10.75 -1.70
CA ASP A 101 -4.51 12.02 -2.23
C ASP A 101 -3.63 13.20 -1.77
N GLU A 102 -3.25 13.23 -0.49
CA GLU A 102 -2.36 14.26 0.07
C GLU A 102 -0.96 14.21 -0.55
N VAL A 103 -0.41 13.01 -0.72
CA VAL A 103 0.91 12.77 -1.31
C VAL A 103 0.96 13.14 -2.79
N ILE A 104 -0.09 12.82 -3.55
CA ILE A 104 -0.20 13.15 -4.98
C ILE A 104 -0.38 14.66 -5.19
N ALA A 105 -1.21 15.30 -4.36
CA ALA A 105 -1.47 16.74 -4.45
C ALA A 105 -0.25 17.58 -4.05
N TYR A 106 0.51 17.14 -3.04
CA TYR A 106 1.65 17.87 -2.49
C TYR A 106 2.89 16.97 -2.35
N PRO A 107 3.59 16.67 -3.46
CA PRO A 107 4.86 15.96 -3.36
C PRO A 107 5.82 16.85 -2.57
N LYS A 108 6.18 16.44 -1.35
CA LYS A 108 7.12 17.20 -0.52
C LYS A 108 8.44 17.30 -1.29
N HIS A 109 8.80 18.52 -1.69
CA HIS A 109 10.13 18.82 -2.21
C HIS A 109 11.15 18.53 -1.09
N SER A 110 11.92 17.46 -1.24
CA SER A 110 13.18 17.28 -0.51
C SER A 110 14.33 17.82 -1.36
#